data_AF-A0A397VEX8-F1
#
_entry.id   AF-A0A397VEX8-F1
#
_cell.length_a   1.000
_cell.length_b   1.000
_cell.length_c   1.000
_cell.angle_alpha   90.00
_cell.angle_beta   90.00
_cell.angle_gamma   90.00
#
_symmetry.space_group_name_H-M   'P 1'
#
loop_
_entity.id
_entity.type
_entity.pdbx_description
1 polymer ?
#
loop_
_entity_poly.entity_id
_entity_poly.type
_entity_poly.pdbx_seq_one_letter_code
_entity_poly.pdbx_strand_id
1 'polypeptide(L)'
;MESVFSFIETRKNLRKSTPVVQMAIDRDTVSPVLFNSSATAIFENRRLSHSDELLQEMMKYSAGGVKNFAEGIKCASNLINKYHDPLKVNLVIFLSDGLGILPENKLRELCQLETNLE
;
A
#
# COMPACT_ATOMS: atom_id res chain seq x y z
N MET A 1 -9.53 -9.56 1.41
CA MET A 1 -8.17 -9.89 1.93
C MET A 1 -7.46 -10.86 0.99
N GLU A 2 -8.12 -11.95 0.57
CA GLU A 2 -7.63 -12.89 -0.44
C GLU A 2 -7.11 -12.23 -1.74
N SER A 3 -7.82 -11.21 -2.26
CA SER A 3 -7.40 -10.48 -3.46
C SER A 3 -6.05 -9.77 -3.33
N VAL A 4 -5.77 -9.16 -2.17
CA VAL A 4 -4.46 -8.52 -1.91
C VAL A 4 -3.37 -9.55 -1.74
N PHE A 5 -3.66 -10.66 -1.05
CA PHE A 5 -2.71 -11.75 -0.94
C PHE A 5 -2.35 -12.33 -2.31
N SER A 6 -3.35 -12.61 -3.14
CA SER A 6 -3.15 -13.12 -4.50
C SER A 6 -2.37 -12.13 -5.37
N PHE A 7 -2.65 -10.83 -5.27
CA PHE A 7 -1.86 -9.80 -5.95
C PHE A 7 -0.38 -9.85 -5.56
N ILE A 8 -0.09 -9.91 -4.26
CA ILE A 8 1.27 -9.90 -3.72
C ILE A 8 2.01 -11.19 -4.09
N GLU A 9 1.35 -12.34 -3.98
CA GLU A 9 1.91 -13.63 -4.37
C GLU A 9 2.20 -13.67 -5.88
N THR A 10 1.26 -13.21 -6.71
CA THR A 10 1.44 -13.13 -8.16
C THR A 10 2.61 -12.21 -8.51
N ARG A 11 2.70 -11.03 -7.86
CA ARG A 11 3.79 -10.07 -8.08
C ARG A 11 5.15 -10.65 -7.72
N LYS A 12 5.23 -11.36 -6.60
CA LYS A 12 6.42 -12.09 -6.13
C LYS A 12 6.82 -13.20 -7.11
N ASN A 13 5.86 -13.97 -7.61
CA ASN A 13 6.12 -15.10 -8.50
C ASN A 13 6.53 -14.67 -9.92
N LEU A 14 5.92 -13.62 -10.48
CA LEU A 14 6.28 -13.07 -11.79
C LEU A 14 7.77 -12.66 -11.88
N ARG A 15 8.36 -12.24 -10.76
CA ARG A 15 9.77 -11.82 -10.71
C ARG A 15 10.75 -12.98 -10.64
N LYS A 16 10.34 -14.11 -10.04
CA LYS A 16 11.15 -15.33 -10.01
C LYS A 16 11.32 -15.96 -11.40
N SER A 17 10.36 -15.74 -12.31
CA SER A 17 10.34 -16.32 -13.66
C SER A 17 11.01 -15.46 -14.74
N THR A 18 11.53 -14.26 -14.40
CA THR A 18 12.16 -13.37 -15.39
C THR A 18 13.66 -13.71 -15.57
N PRO A 19 14.16 -14.12 -16.76
CA PRO A 19 15.48 -14.76 -16.90
C PRO A 19 16.70 -13.82 -17.02
N VAL A 20 16.58 -12.50 -16.81
CA VAL A 20 17.65 -11.55 -17.13
C VAL A 20 18.52 -11.22 -15.91
N VAL A 21 19.67 -11.90 -15.82
CA VAL A 21 21.03 -11.63 -15.29
C VAL A 21 21.32 -10.52 -14.25
N GLN A 22 20.47 -9.54 -13.97
CA GLN A 22 20.61 -8.77 -12.74
C GLN A 22 19.80 -9.50 -11.68
N MET A 23 20.45 -10.01 -10.62
CA MET A 23 19.76 -10.47 -9.41
C MET A 23 18.53 -9.58 -9.17
N ALA A 24 17.33 -10.12 -9.35
CA ALA A 24 16.09 -9.39 -9.13
C ALA A 24 15.97 -9.20 -7.62
N ILE A 25 16.81 -8.30 -7.07
CA ILE A 25 16.79 -7.90 -5.68
C ILE A 25 15.41 -7.31 -5.49
N ASP A 26 14.60 -7.97 -4.68
CA ASP A 26 13.29 -7.48 -4.33
C ASP A 26 13.44 -6.13 -3.63
N ARG A 27 13.12 -5.07 -4.36
CA ARG A 27 13.12 -3.69 -3.88
C ARG A 27 11.72 -3.22 -3.53
N ASP A 28 10.68 -4.06 -3.74
CA ASP A 28 9.34 -3.66 -3.37
C ASP A 28 9.25 -3.60 -1.86
N THR A 29 8.61 -2.53 -1.43
CA THR A 29 8.31 -2.28 -0.05
C THR A 29 6.82 -2.01 0.07
N VAL A 30 6.25 -2.40 1.20
CA VAL A 30 4.84 -2.25 1.49
C VAL A 30 4.65 -1.63 2.86
N SER A 31 3.61 -0.82 2.97
CA SER A 31 3.15 -0.20 4.22
C SER A 31 1.64 -0.45 4.34
N PRO A 32 1.19 -1.47 5.09
CA PRO A 32 -0.22 -1.70 5.32
C PRO A 32 -0.79 -0.63 6.24
N VAL A 33 -1.87 0.02 5.79
CA VAL A 33 -2.57 1.04 6.56
C VAL A 33 -3.95 0.51 6.93
N LEU A 34 -4.22 0.45 8.23
CA LEU A 34 -5.57 0.25 8.74
C LEU A 34 -6.22 1.63 8.88
N PHE A 35 -7.42 1.81 8.33
CA PHE A 35 -8.17 3.06 8.48
C PHE A 35 -9.61 2.82 8.91
N ASN A 36 -10.08 3.64 9.84
CA ASN A 36 -11.46 3.78 10.27
C ASN A 36 -11.78 5.26 10.55
N SER A 37 -12.02 5.66 11.80
CA SER A 37 -12.09 7.05 12.23
C SER A 37 -10.74 7.75 12.20
N SER A 38 -9.64 6.97 12.26
CA SER A 38 -8.26 7.40 12.07
C SER A 38 -7.52 6.41 11.18
N ALA A 39 -6.29 6.73 10.77
CA ALA A 39 -5.45 5.84 9.99
C ALA A 39 -4.12 5.58 10.69
N THR A 40 -3.71 4.31 10.70
CA THR A 40 -2.48 3.84 11.33
C THR A 40 -1.75 2.89 10.40
N ALA A 41 -0.47 3.13 10.16
CA ALA A 41 0.40 2.16 9.51
C ALA A 41 0.69 1.01 10.49
N ILE A 42 0.36 -0.22 10.10
CA ILE A 42 0.67 -1.42 10.89
C ILE A 42 2.20 -1.61 10.91
N PHE A 43 2.83 -1.39 9.77
CA PHE A 43 4.26 -1.19 9.62
C PHE A 43 4.54 -0.37 8.36
N GLU A 44 5.76 0.14 8.23
CA GLU A 44 6.14 1.07 7.19
C GLU A 44 7.33 0.53 6.37
N ASN A 45 7.25 0.71 5.05
CA ASN A 45 8.32 0.51 4.06
C ASN A 45 9.08 -0.83 4.20
N ARG A 46 8.37 -1.91 4.55
CA ARG A 46 8.95 -3.24 4.76
C ARG A 46 9.01 -4.03 3.46
N ARG A 47 10.08 -4.78 3.23
CA ARG A 47 10.24 -5.62 2.02
C ARG A 47 9.18 -6.72 1.92
N LEU A 48 8.78 -7.05 0.69
CA LEU A 48 7.79 -8.09 0.37
C LEU A 48 8.33 -9.54 0.38
N SER A 49 9.60 -9.73 0.75
CA SER A 49 10.24 -11.05 0.81
C SER A 49 9.51 -12.07 1.69
N HIS A 50 8.72 -11.61 2.67
CA HIS A 50 7.95 -12.43 3.61
C HIS A 50 6.43 -12.20 3.47
N SER A 51 5.87 -12.50 2.30
CA SER A 51 4.43 -12.36 1.99
C SER A 51 3.48 -12.98 3.02
N ASP A 52 3.91 -14.09 3.64
CA ASP A 52 3.08 -14.87 4.55
C ASP A 52 2.95 -14.14 5.90
N GLU A 53 4.01 -13.47 6.34
CA GLU A 53 3.99 -12.58 7.51
C GLU A 53 3.05 -11.40 7.29
N LEU A 54 3.02 -10.83 6.09
CA LEU A 54 2.09 -9.75 5.77
C LEU A 54 0.63 -10.21 5.89
N LEU A 55 0.28 -11.38 5.35
CA LEU A 55 -1.07 -11.92 5.49
C LEU A 55 -1.42 -12.17 6.96
N GLN A 56 -0.51 -12.78 7.70
CA GLN A 56 -0.69 -13.03 9.14
C GLN A 56 -0.90 -11.73 9.92
N GLU A 57 -0.15 -10.68 9.63
CA GLU A 57 -0.38 -9.36 10.24
C GLU A 57 -1.74 -8.78 9.84
N MET A 58 -2.10 -8.81 8.56
CA MET A 58 -3.39 -8.30 8.10
C MET A 58 -4.58 -9.02 8.76
N MET A 59 -4.47 -10.34 8.97
CA MET A 59 -5.53 -11.16 9.60
C MET A 59 -5.78 -10.80 11.09
N LYS A 60 -4.84 -10.11 11.76
CA LYS A 60 -5.03 -9.69 13.16
C LYS A 60 -6.05 -8.55 13.32
N TYR A 61 -6.36 -7.85 12.24
CA TYR A 61 -7.21 -6.67 12.27
C TYR A 61 -8.61 -6.97 11.71
N SER A 62 -9.64 -6.59 12.45
CA SER A 62 -11.03 -6.66 11.99
C SER A 62 -11.52 -5.30 11.49
N ALA A 63 -12.44 -5.32 10.54
CA ALA A 63 -13.09 -4.10 10.06
C ALA A 63 -14.07 -3.60 11.13
N GLY A 64 -13.95 -2.32 11.52
CA GLY A 64 -14.86 -1.70 12.49
C GLY A 64 -14.64 -0.20 12.66
N GLY A 65 -15.70 0.51 13.06
CA GLY A 65 -15.70 1.95 13.31
C GLY A 65 -16.30 2.81 12.20
N VAL A 66 -16.36 4.12 12.46
CA VAL A 66 -16.75 5.14 11.46
C VAL A 66 -15.74 5.11 10.32
N LYS A 67 -16.19 5.34 9.08
CA LYS A 67 -15.34 5.26 7.89
C LYS A 67 -14.94 6.66 7.44
N ASN A 68 -13.66 6.99 7.60
CA ASN A 68 -13.08 8.22 7.10
C ASN A 68 -11.99 7.91 6.06
N PHE A 69 -12.38 7.91 4.79
CA PHE A 69 -11.45 7.65 3.68
C PHE A 69 -10.34 8.71 3.59
N ALA A 70 -10.61 9.93 4.06
CA ALA A 70 -9.63 11.02 4.02
C ALA A 70 -8.41 10.71 4.90
N GLU A 71 -8.63 10.09 6.06
CA GLU A 71 -7.53 9.72 6.96
C GLU A 71 -6.64 8.64 6.33
N GLY A 72 -7.25 7.63 5.68
CA GLY A 72 -6.50 6.59 4.96
C GLY A 72 -5.66 7.18 3.82
N ILE A 73 -6.25 8.03 2.98
CA ILE A 73 -5.55 8.69 1.86
C ILE A 73 -4.45 9.62 2.36
N LYS A 74 -4.69 10.39 3.43
CA LYS A 74 -3.69 11.26 4.05
C LYS A 74 -2.51 10.45 4.61
N CYS A 75 -2.77 9.35 5.29
CA CYS A 75 -1.73 8.45 5.79
C CYS A 75 -0.89 7.88 4.64
N ALA A 76 -1.52 7.41 3.57
CA ALA A 76 -0.82 6.95 2.37
C ALA A 76 0.05 8.05 1.74
N SER A 77 -0.47 9.27 1.62
CA SER A 77 0.27 10.44 1.11
C SER A 77 1.52 10.74 1.95
N ASN A 78 1.39 10.69 3.28
CA ASN A 78 2.50 10.91 4.20
C ASN A 78 3.57 9.82 4.08
N LEU A 79 3.17 8.55 3.92
CA LEU A 79 4.10 7.43 3.75
C LEU A 79 4.86 7.53 2.43
N ILE A 80 4.18 7.88 1.33
CA ILE A 80 4.82 8.10 0.03
C ILE A 80 5.86 9.20 0.14
N ASN A 81 5.51 10.36 0.70
CA ASN A 81 6.47 11.46 0.91
C ASN A 81 7.66 11.04 1.79
N LYS A 82 7.40 10.34 2.90
CA LYS A 82 8.44 9.93 3.85
C LYS A 82 9.45 8.95 3.26
N TYR A 83 9.00 8.06 2.39
CA TYR A 83 9.80 6.97 1.82
C TYR A 83 9.97 7.09 0.31
N HIS A 84 9.82 8.29 -0.23
CA HIS A 84 9.94 8.55 -1.66
C HIS A 84 11.29 8.05 -2.19
N ASP A 85 11.24 7.34 -3.31
CA ASP A 85 12.39 6.83 -4.03
C ASP A 85 12.12 7.05 -5.53
N PRO A 86 12.88 7.93 -6.20
CA PRO A 86 12.64 8.25 -7.61
C PRO A 86 12.89 7.07 -8.56
N LEU A 87 13.46 5.96 -8.06
CA LEU A 87 13.65 4.72 -8.81
C LEU A 87 12.48 3.74 -8.64
N LYS A 88 11.44 4.11 -7.89
CA LYS A 88 10.27 3.27 -7.60
C LYS A 88 8.99 3.97 -8.03
N VAL A 89 7.98 3.15 -8.32
CA VAL A 89 6.61 3.61 -8.57
C VAL A 89 5.80 3.43 -7.30
N ASN A 90 5.09 4.47 -6.88
CA ASN A 90 4.16 4.37 -5.76
C ASN A 90 2.84 3.74 -6.23
N LEU A 91 2.38 2.72 -5.50
CA LEU A 91 1.11 2.05 -5.76
C LEU A 91 0.26 2.05 -4.50
N VAL A 92 -0.94 2.65 -4.58
CA VAL A 92 -1.93 2.63 -3.50
C VAL A 92 -3.05 1.68 -3.88
N ILE A 93 -3.19 0.59 -3.11
CA ILE A 93 -4.32 -0.34 -3.23
C ILE A 93 -5.30 -0.03 -2.10
N PHE A 94 -6.42 0.61 -2.44
CA PHE A 94 -7.44 1.00 -1.48
C PHE A 94 -8.54 -0.07 -1.40
N LEU A 95 -8.73 -0.68 -0.21
CA LEU A 95 -9.75 -1.69 0.03
C LEU A 95 -10.85 -1.13 0.93
N SER A 96 -12.09 -1.13 0.44
CA SER A 96 -13.26 -0.70 1.20
C SER A 96 -14.50 -1.45 0.72
N ASP A 97 -15.53 -1.51 1.55
CA ASP A 97 -16.87 -1.96 1.16
C ASP A 97 -17.68 -0.88 0.42
N GLY A 98 -17.07 0.27 0.13
CA GLY A 98 -17.64 1.35 -0.67
C GLY A 98 -18.58 2.28 0.10
N LEU A 99 -18.86 2.00 1.37
CA LEU A 99 -19.74 2.83 2.18
C LEU A 99 -18.93 3.94 2.88
N GLY A 100 -18.63 5.03 2.17
CA GLY A 100 -17.97 6.20 2.74
C GLY A 100 -18.01 7.39 1.80
N ILE A 101 -17.66 8.57 2.32
CA ILE A 101 -17.61 9.79 1.51
C ILE A 101 -16.26 9.83 0.80
N LEU A 102 -16.28 9.99 -0.52
CA LEU A 102 -15.09 10.18 -1.33
C LEU A 102 -14.43 11.53 -1.00
N PRO A 103 -13.18 11.58 -0.53
CA PRO A 103 -12.51 12.83 -0.22
C PRO A 103 -11.79 13.36 -1.46
N GLU A 104 -12.55 13.88 -2.44
CA GLU A 104 -12.05 14.25 -3.77
C GLU A 104 -10.78 15.12 -3.75
N ASN A 105 -10.76 16.15 -2.88
CA ASN A 105 -9.61 17.04 -2.78
C ASN A 105 -8.35 16.30 -2.31
N LYS A 106 -8.47 15.40 -1.33
CA LYS A 106 -7.33 14.61 -0.84
C LYS A 106 -6.86 13.58 -1.85
N LEU A 107 -7.78 12.99 -2.59
CA LEU A 107 -7.41 12.09 -3.68
C LEU A 107 -6.67 12.85 -4.80
N ARG A 108 -7.15 14.04 -5.15
CA ARG A 108 -6.49 14.91 -6.14
C ARG A 108 -5.10 15.33 -5.68
N GLU A 109 -4.96 15.77 -4.42
CA GLU A 109 -3.66 16.11 -3.83
C GLU A 109 -2.69 14.92 -3.88
N LEU A 110 -3.14 13.72 -3.52
CA LEU A 110 -2.33 12.50 -3.60
C LEU A 110 -1.89 12.20 -5.04
N CYS A 111 -2.80 12.27 -6.01
CA CYS A 111 -2.45 12.00 -7.41
C CYS A 111 -1.50 13.04 -7.99
N GLN A 112 -1.63 14.31 -7.58
CA GLN A 112 -0.72 15.39 -7.99
C GLN A 112 0.65 15.30 -7.30
N LEU A 113 0.73 14.64 -6.14
CA LEU A 113 1.99 14.42 -5.44
C LEU A 113 3.01 13.73 -6.35
N GLU A 114 2.60 12.68 -7.06
CA GLU A 114 3.47 11.95 -8.00
C GLU A 114 4.02 12.88 -9.08
N THR A 115 3.20 13.79 -9.62
CA THR A 115 3.64 14.75 -10.66
C THR A 115 4.64 15.79 -10.13
N ASN A 116 4.61 16.09 -8.83
CA ASN A 116 5.50 17.07 -8.20
C ASN A 116 6.77 16.44 -7.59
N LEU A 117 6.84 15.10 -7.54
CA LEU A 117 7.97 14.35 -7.00
C LEU A 117 8.95 13.87 -8.09
N GLU A 118 8.58 14.01 -9.37
CA GLU A 118 9.46 13.87 -10.55
C GLU A 118 10.44 15.05 -10.69
#